data_AF-A0A182SQY8-F1
#
_entry.id   AF-A0A182SQY8-F1
#
_cell.length_a   1.000
_cell.length_b   1.000
_cell.length_c   1.000
_cell.angle_alpha   90.00
_cell.angle_beta   90.00
_cell.angle_gamma   90.00
#
_symmetry.space_group_name_H-M   'P 1'
#
loop_
_entity.id
_entity.type
_entity.pdbx_description
1 polymer ?
#
loop_
_entity_poly.entity_id
_entity_poly.type
_entity_poly.pdbx_seq_one_letter_code
_entity_poly.pdbx_strand_id
1 'polypeptide(L)'
;AQILTLHKLSTTDATPWHARHLLRYFRRIQLDKTKNSVYQHDVKFGIRTHLRAPLLQKAICLPKGTKQLSSDCLYRMVDKARQQENKFYARFTYACKQHAEYSADCLESGRPLYYRALKNLVKETEKCWKL
;
A
#
# COMPACT_ATOMS: atom_id res chain seq x y z
N ALA A 1 36.96 28.82 8.87
CA ALA A 1 36.55 27.94 7.76
C ALA A 1 35.88 26.70 8.35
N GLN A 2 34.58 26.50 8.15
CA GLN A 2 33.88 25.29 8.59
C GLN A 2 34.15 24.18 7.58
N ILE A 3 34.79 23.10 8.00
CA ILE A 3 35.03 21.92 7.17
C ILE A 3 33.71 21.15 7.09
N LEU A 4 33.00 21.31 5.98
CA LEU A 4 31.89 20.45 5.59
C LEU A 4 32.44 19.03 5.39
N THR A 5 32.21 18.16 6.36
CA THR A 5 32.59 16.74 6.27
C THR A 5 31.63 16.06 5.29
N LEU A 6 32.07 15.85 4.05
CA LEU A 6 31.42 15.00 3.06
C LEU A 6 31.26 13.60 3.65
N HIS A 7 30.07 13.28 4.16
CA HIS A 7 29.71 11.90 4.45
C HIS A 7 29.81 11.12 3.14
N LYS A 8 30.70 10.12 3.09
CA LYS A 8 30.73 9.15 2.00
C LYS A 8 29.35 8.51 1.93
N LEU A 9 28.54 8.90 0.93
CA LEU A 9 27.37 8.15 0.53
C LEU A 9 27.88 6.77 0.11
N SER A 10 27.72 5.76 0.96
CA SER A 10 27.96 4.38 0.56
C SER A 10 27.05 4.13 -0.64
N THR A 11 27.64 3.84 -1.80
CA THR A 11 26.91 3.40 -2.96
C THR A 11 26.12 2.16 -2.54
N THR A 12 24.81 2.30 -2.40
CA THR A 12 23.95 1.14 -2.19
C THR A 12 23.93 0.41 -3.53
N ASP A 13 24.37 -0.85 -3.57
CA ASP A 13 24.21 -1.70 -4.76
C ASP A 13 22.73 -2.08 -4.99
N ALA A 14 21.80 -1.26 -4.51
CA ALA A 14 20.39 -1.55 -4.54
C ALA A 14 19.90 -1.57 -5.99
N THR A 15 19.19 -2.64 -6.36
CA THR A 15 18.72 -2.82 -7.74
C THR A 15 17.21 -2.59 -7.80
N PRO A 16 16.67 -2.05 -8.91
CA PRO A 16 15.22 -1.87 -9.07
C PRO A 16 14.45 -3.20 -9.22
N TRP A 17 15.13 -4.34 -9.11
CA TRP A 17 14.56 -5.65 -9.36
C TRP A 17 13.46 -6.03 -8.35
N HIS A 18 13.69 -5.85 -7.04
CA HIS A 18 12.68 -6.14 -6.02
C HIS A 18 11.45 -5.25 -6.19
N ALA A 19 11.64 -3.97 -6.49
CA ALA A 19 10.55 -3.05 -6.78
C ALA A 19 9.75 -3.45 -8.03
N ARG A 20 10.43 -3.82 -9.13
CA ARG A 20 9.77 -4.36 -10.33
C ARG A 20 9.00 -5.65 -10.06
N HIS A 21 9.53 -6.52 -9.20
CA HIS A 21 8.82 -7.72 -8.77
C HIS A 21 7.54 -7.36 -8.01
N LEU A 22 7.65 -6.48 -7.01
CA LEU A 22 6.53 -6.02 -6.20
C LEU A 22 5.43 -5.31 -7.03
N LEU A 23 5.81 -4.51 -8.03
CA LEU A 23 4.87 -3.85 -8.94
C LEU A 23 3.94 -4.82 -9.66
N ARG A 24 4.40 -6.05 -9.98
CA ARG A 24 3.57 -7.08 -10.62
C ARG A 24 2.43 -7.54 -9.72
N TYR A 25 2.65 -7.58 -8.40
CA TYR A 25 1.61 -7.95 -7.43
C TYR A 25 0.62 -6.81 -7.21
N PHE A 26 1.07 -5.56 -7.19
CA PHE A 26 0.16 -4.42 -7.10
C PHE A 26 -0.84 -4.34 -8.27
N ARG A 27 -0.46 -4.79 -9.47
CA ARG A 27 -1.40 -4.89 -10.61
C ARG A 27 -2.55 -5.89 -10.38
N ARG A 28 -2.38 -6.83 -9.45
CA ARG A 28 -3.43 -7.81 -9.09
C ARG A 28 -4.47 -7.22 -8.15
N ILE A 29 -4.22 -6.08 -7.51
CA ILE A 29 -5.24 -5.37 -6.72
C ILE A 29 -6.15 -4.64 -7.72
N GLN A 30 -7.16 -5.36 -8.21
CA GLN A 30 -8.17 -4.82 -9.10
C GLN A 30 -9.32 -4.25 -8.29
N LEU A 31 -9.66 -3.01 -8.58
CA LEU A 31 -10.82 -2.36 -7.98
C LEU A 31 -12.04 -2.63 -8.83
N ASP A 32 -13.16 -2.88 -8.16
CA ASP A 32 -14.45 -2.99 -8.81
C ASP A 32 -14.88 -1.63 -9.35
N LYS A 33 -14.89 -1.52 -10.69
CA LYS A 33 -15.21 -0.28 -11.40
C LYS A 33 -16.69 0.10 -11.32
N THR A 34 -17.56 -0.81 -10.87
CA THR A 34 -18.99 -0.53 -10.72
C THR A 34 -19.31 0.29 -9.48
N LYS A 35 -18.37 0.36 -8.51
CA LYS A 35 -18.55 1.11 -7.26
C LYS A 35 -18.52 2.63 -7.49
N ASN A 36 -19.09 3.40 -6.57
CA ASN A 36 -19.10 4.86 -6.59
C ASN A 36 -17.68 5.46 -6.82
N SER A 37 -17.59 6.51 -7.63
CA SER A 37 -16.33 7.13 -8.05
C SER A 37 -15.56 7.80 -6.89
N VAL A 38 -16.25 8.43 -5.94
CA VAL A 38 -15.65 9.05 -4.75
C VAL A 38 -15.02 7.98 -3.87
N TYR A 39 -15.76 6.89 -3.61
CA TYR A 39 -15.23 5.72 -2.93
C TYR A 39 -14.00 5.15 -3.65
N GLN A 40 -14.07 4.98 -4.98
CA GLN A 40 -12.95 4.46 -5.76
C GLN A 40 -11.71 5.37 -5.67
N HIS A 41 -11.91 6.70 -5.65
CA HIS A 41 -10.83 7.66 -5.50
C HIS A 41 -10.08 7.43 -4.18
N ASP A 42 -10.81 7.31 -3.06
CA ASP A 42 -10.23 7.07 -1.74
C ASP A 42 -9.51 5.71 -1.64
N VAL A 43 -10.09 4.67 -2.24
CA VAL A 43 -9.45 3.36 -2.28
C VAL A 43 -8.13 3.41 -3.06
N LYS A 44 -8.13 4.04 -4.25
CA LYS A 44 -6.92 4.22 -5.07
C LYS A 44 -5.87 5.03 -4.33
N PHE A 45 -6.27 6.13 -3.70
CA PHE A 45 -5.38 6.96 -2.90
C PHE A 45 -4.79 6.18 -1.74
N GLY A 46 -5.62 5.48 -0.96
CA GLY A 46 -5.17 4.68 0.18
C GLY A 46 -4.16 3.61 -0.22
N ILE A 47 -4.45 2.81 -1.26
CA ILE A 47 -3.52 1.77 -1.75
C ILE A 47 -2.22 2.40 -2.23
N ARG A 48 -2.29 3.48 -3.02
CA ARG A 48 -1.11 4.14 -3.56
C ARG A 48 -0.21 4.69 -2.45
N THR A 49 -0.80 5.44 -1.52
CA THR A 49 -0.08 6.24 -0.53
C THR A 49 0.31 5.44 0.70
N HIS A 50 -0.55 4.55 1.18
CA HIS A 50 -0.38 3.88 2.48
C HIS A 50 0.03 2.41 2.39
N LEU A 51 0.08 1.83 1.18
CA LEU A 51 0.56 0.47 0.96
C LEU A 51 1.69 0.41 -0.08
N ARG A 52 1.43 0.89 -1.30
CA ARG A 52 2.33 0.76 -2.44
C ARG A 52 3.59 1.59 -2.32
N ALA A 53 3.47 2.90 -2.09
CA ALA A 53 4.63 3.77 -2.02
C ALA A 53 5.61 3.35 -0.89
N PRO A 54 5.16 3.07 0.36
CA PRO A 54 6.05 2.61 1.42
C PRO A 54 6.80 1.31 1.09
N LEU A 55 6.10 0.30 0.55
CA LEU A 55 6.74 -0.97 0.21
C LEU A 55 7.67 -0.84 -0.99
N LEU A 56 7.34 -0.01 -1.99
CA LEU A 56 8.25 0.24 -3.10
C LEU A 56 9.51 0.98 -2.66
N GLN A 57 9.38 2.01 -1.82
CA GLN A 57 10.53 2.75 -1.30
C GLN A 57 11.50 1.81 -0.60
N LYS A 58 10.99 0.91 0.24
CA LYS A 58 11.82 -0.09 0.92
C LYS A 58 12.41 -1.11 -0.03
N ALA A 59 11.63 -1.61 -0.99
CA ALA A 59 12.11 -2.59 -1.97
C ALA A 59 13.22 -2.02 -2.89
N ILE A 60 13.19 -0.71 -3.21
CA ILE A 60 14.25 -0.05 -3.98
C ILE A 60 15.55 0.04 -3.19
N CYS A 61 15.49 0.09 -1.86
CA CYS A 61 16.66 0.20 -1.00
C CYS A 61 17.26 -1.16 -0.59
N LEU A 62 16.73 -2.29 -1.08
CA LEU A 62 17.27 -3.62 -0.73
C LEU A 62 18.63 -3.87 -1.39
N PRO A 63 19.64 -4.36 -0.63
CA PRO A 63 20.96 -4.67 -1.19
C PRO A 63 20.93 -5.67 -2.35
N LYS A 64 21.96 -5.60 -3.19
CA LYS A 64 22.23 -6.65 -4.18
C LYS A 64 22.48 -7.98 -3.45
N GLY A 65 21.85 -9.04 -3.93
CA GLY A 65 21.97 -10.37 -3.32
C GLY A 65 20.93 -10.66 -2.24
N THR A 66 20.12 -9.69 -1.82
CA THR A 66 18.92 -9.97 -1.01
C THR A 66 18.04 -10.96 -1.75
N LYS A 67 17.63 -12.03 -1.05
CA LYS A 67 16.76 -13.07 -1.59
C LYS A 67 15.50 -12.47 -2.20
N GLN A 68 14.94 -13.18 -3.17
CA GLN A 68 13.66 -12.80 -3.74
C GLN A 68 12.59 -12.69 -2.66
N LEU A 69 11.77 -11.64 -2.74
CA LEU A 69 10.61 -11.50 -1.88
C LEU A 69 9.70 -12.72 -2.08
N SER A 70 9.29 -13.36 -0.99
CA SER A 70 8.44 -14.56 -1.04
C SER A 70 7.13 -14.28 -1.80
N SER A 71 6.82 -15.11 -2.79
CA SER A 71 5.59 -14.96 -3.58
C SER A 71 4.34 -15.12 -2.71
N ASP A 72 4.33 -16.09 -1.79
CA ASP A 72 3.23 -16.29 -0.85
C ASP A 72 3.00 -15.07 0.04
N CYS A 73 4.08 -14.40 0.43
CA CYS A 73 4.02 -13.15 1.18
C CYS A 73 3.30 -12.06 0.40
N LEU A 74 3.67 -11.89 -0.86
CA LEU A 74 3.11 -10.87 -1.74
C LEU A 74 1.67 -11.20 -2.15
N TYR A 75 1.31 -12.48 -2.32
CA TYR A 75 -0.07 -12.90 -2.52
C TYR A 75 -0.93 -12.60 -1.29
N ARG A 76 -0.45 -12.94 -0.10
CA ARG A 76 -1.14 -12.63 1.16
C ARG A 76 -1.33 -11.13 1.35
N MET A 77 -0.35 -10.31 0.95
CA MET A 77 -0.49 -8.85 0.93
C MET A 77 -1.64 -8.42 0.00
N VAL A 78 -1.71 -8.93 -1.23
CA VAL A 78 -2.79 -8.62 -2.19
C VAL A 78 -4.16 -9.00 -1.61
N ASP A 79 -4.29 -10.20 -1.05
CA ASP A 79 -5.57 -10.67 -0.51
C ASP A 79 -6.01 -9.86 0.70
N LYS A 80 -5.09 -9.54 1.61
CA LYS A 80 -5.40 -8.67 2.76
C LYS A 80 -5.77 -7.26 2.33
N ALA A 81 -5.12 -6.69 1.30
CA ALA A 81 -5.49 -5.39 0.78
C ALA A 81 -6.95 -5.38 0.27
N ARG A 82 -7.35 -6.41 -0.49
CA ARG A 82 -8.74 -6.61 -0.94
C ARG A 82 -9.72 -6.78 0.22
N GLN A 83 -9.34 -7.52 1.27
CA GLN A 83 -10.17 -7.65 2.47
C GLN A 83 -10.37 -6.30 3.18
N GLN A 84 -9.35 -5.45 3.27
CA GLN A 84 -9.50 -4.11 3.86
C GLN A 84 -10.34 -3.19 2.99
N GLU A 85 -10.22 -3.27 1.65
CA GLU A 85 -11.12 -2.57 0.72
C GLU A 85 -12.59 -2.96 0.97
N ASN A 86 -12.88 -4.25 1.08
CA ASN A 86 -14.24 -4.75 1.32
C ASN A 86 -14.80 -4.26 2.66
N LYS A 87 -13.98 -4.25 3.72
CA LYS A 87 -14.38 -3.69 5.02
C LYS A 87 -14.65 -2.20 4.95
N PHE A 88 -13.86 -1.46 4.17
CA PHE A 88 -14.08 -0.03 3.95
C PHE A 88 -15.37 0.21 3.15
N TYR A 89 -15.65 -0.59 2.12
CA TYR A 89 -16.88 -0.52 1.35
C TYR A 89 -18.13 -0.80 2.19
N ALA A 90 -18.08 -1.81 3.06
CA ALA A 90 -19.18 -2.13 3.96
C ALA A 90 -19.50 -0.97 4.92
N ARG A 91 -18.47 -0.28 5.41
CA ARG A 91 -18.66 0.92 6.26
C ARG A 91 -19.24 2.09 5.47
N PHE A 92 -18.72 2.32 4.26
CA PHE A 92 -19.23 3.35 3.37
C PHE A 92 -20.71 3.15 3.04
N THR A 93 -21.09 1.93 2.65
CA THR A 93 -22.49 1.58 2.36
C THR A 93 -23.39 1.69 3.59
N TYR A 94 -22.93 1.24 4.77
CA TYR A 94 -23.69 1.39 6.01
C TYR A 94 -23.90 2.86 6.40
N ALA A 95 -22.83 3.68 6.33
CA ALA A 95 -22.88 5.09 6.68
C ALA A 95 -23.77 5.90 5.72
N CYS A 96 -23.84 5.51 4.44
CA CYS A 96 -24.65 6.21 3.43
C CYS A 96 -26.04 5.58 3.18
N LYS A 97 -26.53 4.64 4.01
CA LYS A 97 -27.80 3.92 3.76
C LYS A 97 -29.03 4.82 3.54
N GLN A 98 -29.01 6.07 4.00
CA GLN A 98 -30.14 7.01 4.00
C GLN A 98 -29.99 8.17 3.02
N HIS A 99 -28.83 8.33 2.36
CA HIS A 99 -28.58 9.44 1.43
C HIS A 99 -28.10 8.88 0.09
N ALA A 100 -28.93 9.03 -0.94
CA ALA A 100 -28.63 8.56 -2.30
C ALA A 100 -27.42 9.27 -2.93
N GLU A 101 -27.02 10.41 -2.37
CA GLU A 101 -25.77 11.09 -2.69
C GLU A 101 -24.69 10.58 -1.73
N TYR A 102 -23.95 9.58 -2.17
CA TYR A 102 -22.74 9.08 -1.53
C TYR A 102 -21.71 10.21 -1.32
N SER A 103 -21.84 10.95 -0.22
CA SER A 103 -21.03 12.13 0.07
C SER A 103 -19.64 11.76 0.60
N ALA A 104 -18.71 12.71 0.51
CA ALA A 104 -17.38 12.59 1.11
C ALA A 104 -17.46 12.33 2.63
N ASP A 105 -18.49 12.83 3.30
CA ASP A 105 -18.69 12.75 4.75
C ASP A 105 -18.84 11.30 5.24
N CYS A 106 -19.54 10.44 4.48
CA CYS A 106 -19.62 9.02 4.81
C CYS A 106 -18.24 8.34 4.82
N LEU A 107 -17.34 8.78 3.91
CA LEU A 107 -16.01 8.20 3.76
C LEU A 107 -15.10 8.63 4.91
N GLU A 108 -15.32 9.80 5.50
CA GLU A 108 -14.49 10.35 6.58
C GLU A 108 -14.43 9.42 7.79
N SER A 109 -15.53 8.75 8.15
CA SER A 109 -15.55 7.81 9.28
C SER A 109 -14.76 6.52 9.01
N GLY A 110 -14.76 6.04 7.75
CA GLY A 110 -14.10 4.79 7.36
C GLY A 110 -12.64 4.96 6.98
N ARG A 111 -12.27 6.14 6.46
CA ARG A 111 -10.96 6.44 5.87
C ARG A 111 -9.79 6.26 6.86
N PRO A 112 -9.84 6.77 8.11
CA PRO A 112 -8.76 6.59 9.08
C PRO A 112 -8.49 5.12 9.40
N LEU A 113 -9.55 4.32 9.53
CA LEU A 113 -9.45 2.89 9.82
C LEU A 113 -8.87 2.13 8.64
N TYR A 114 -9.33 2.43 7.43
CA TYR A 114 -8.81 1.85 6.20
C TYR A 114 -7.31 2.16 6.02
N TYR A 115 -6.91 3.43 6.18
CA TYR A 115 -5.51 3.84 6.04
C TYR A 115 -4.62 3.24 7.13
N ARG A 116 -5.11 3.15 8.37
CA ARG A 116 -4.40 2.45 9.45
C ARG A 116 -4.20 0.97 9.11
N ALA A 117 -5.23 0.31 8.58
CA ALA A 117 -5.14 -1.09 8.19
C ALA A 117 -4.11 -1.31 7.07
N LEU A 118 -4.05 -0.42 6.07
CA LEU A 118 -3.02 -0.47 5.01
C LEU A 118 -1.61 -0.25 5.57
N LYS A 119 -1.42 0.70 6.48
CA LYS A 119 -0.13 0.91 7.16
C LYS A 119 0.29 -0.30 8.00
N ASN A 120 -0.65 -0.99 8.64
CA ASN A 120 -0.36 -2.23 9.36
C ASN A 120 0.01 -3.36 8.40
N LEU A 121 -0.68 -3.44 7.26
CA LEU A 121 -0.36 -4.41 6.21
C LEU A 121 1.05 -4.21 5.64
N VAL A 122 1.52 -2.96 5.52
CA VAL A 122 2.92 -2.67 5.18
C VAL A 122 3.87 -3.35 6.18
N LYS A 123 3.68 -3.12 7.48
CA LYS A 123 4.52 -3.72 8.54
C LYS A 123 4.47 -5.25 8.52
N GLU A 124 3.30 -5.84 8.31
CA GLU A 124 3.15 -7.29 8.20
C GLU A 124 3.88 -7.85 6.98
N THR A 125 3.77 -7.17 5.84
CA THR A 125 4.39 -7.58 4.58
C THR A 125 5.92 -7.51 4.70
N GLU A 126 6.44 -6.44 5.31
CA GLU A 126 7.88 -6.28 5.58
C GLU A 126 8.45 -7.40 6.46
N LYS A 127 7.79 -7.73 7.58
CA LYS A 127 8.23 -8.84 8.45
C LYS A 127 8.32 -10.17 7.71
N CYS A 128 7.48 -10.32 6.70
CA CYS A 128 7.35 -11.54 5.92
C CYS A 128 8.33 -11.60 4.73
N TRP A 129 9.08 -10.52 4.44
CA TRP A 129 10.15 -10.54 3.45
C TRP A 129 11.33 -11.42 3.85
N LYS A 130 11.45 -11.79 5.14
CA LYS A 130 12.53 -12.65 5.68
C LYS A 130 13.91 -12.24 5.12
N LEU A 131 14.16 -10.93 5.16
CA LEU A 131 15.38 -10.29 4.67
C LEU A 131 16.60 -10.78 5.45
#